data_AF-A0A453LGI4-F1
#
_entry.id   AF-A0A453LGI4-F1
#
_cell.length_a   1.000
_cell.length_b   1.000
_cell.length_c   1.000
_cell.angle_alpha   90.00
_cell.angle_beta   90.00
_cell.angle_gamma   90.00
#
_symmetry.space_group_name_H-M   'P 1'
#
loop_
_entity.id
_entity.type
_entity.pdbx_description
1 polymer ?
#
loop_
_entity_poly.entity_id
_entity_poly.type
_entity_poly.pdbx_seq_one_letter_code
_entity_poly.pdbx_strand_id
1 'polypeptide(L)'
;CMFPLVNAFHFSLMSMWRGMYECHQVQTHMVQQLEYLTMSTSPTSNDHRQAALQLEIEVDRWYSAFCSLVKSQRDYVYSLTGWLRLSLFQCLHNPLMKDIQNSDIYSLCEEWQLAIDRIPDKVASEGIKTLLSVIHAVVVQQAEEQKQKKRSDAAFKDFEKKTEELRSLESKYGPYSAEGYGEMTRKTPVAEKRAKVEALRSRADDEKTKHEKSVGVTRAMTLNNLQTGFPNVFQAMTGFASVCMEAFESVYNFKRSSDRALDMKRLLT
;
A
#
# COMPACT_ATOMS: atom_id res chain seq x y z
N CYS A 1 -11.65 -39.23 -18.91
CA CYS A 1 -10.26 -38.79 -18.65
C CYS A 1 -10.13 -37.41 -17.99
N MET A 2 -11.17 -36.56 -17.92
CA MET A 2 -11.05 -35.18 -17.40
C MET A 2 -11.19 -35.05 -15.88
N PHE A 3 -11.93 -35.96 -15.23
CA PHE A 3 -12.19 -35.93 -13.79
C PHE A 3 -10.92 -35.86 -12.89
N PRO A 4 -9.84 -36.59 -13.18
CA PRO A 4 -8.60 -36.49 -12.38
C PRO A 4 -7.96 -35.10 -12.48
N LEU A 5 -8.05 -34.44 -13.64
CA LEU A 5 -7.44 -33.13 -13.87
C LEU A 5 -8.19 -32.03 -13.10
N VAL A 6 -9.53 -32.06 -13.11
CA VAL A 6 -10.36 -31.10 -12.37
C VAL A 6 -10.13 -31.23 -10.86
N ASN A 7 -10.08 -32.46 -10.34
CA ASN A 7 -9.79 -32.70 -8.93
C ASN A 7 -8.37 -32.28 -8.53
N ALA A 8 -7.37 -32.60 -9.36
CA ALA A 8 -5.99 -32.22 -9.10
C ALA A 8 -5.84 -30.69 -9.04
N PHE A 9 -6.45 -29.99 -10.00
CA PHE A 9 -6.41 -28.52 -10.03
C PHE A 9 -7.14 -27.89 -8.84
N HIS A 10 -8.32 -28.40 -8.49
CA HIS A 10 -9.03 -27.97 -7.29
C HIS A 10 -8.19 -28.15 -6.02
N PHE A 11 -7.55 -29.32 -5.87
CA PHE A 11 -6.65 -29.61 -4.75
C PHE A 11 -5.43 -28.68 -4.71
N SER A 12 -4.84 -28.36 -5.87
CA SER A 12 -3.73 -27.41 -5.97
C SER A 12 -4.15 -26.00 -5.53
N LEU A 13 -5.33 -25.53 -5.93
CA LEU A 13 -5.85 -24.22 -5.50
C LEU A 13 -6.15 -24.18 -4.00
N MET A 14 -6.77 -25.22 -3.45
CA MET A 14 -6.99 -25.35 -2.01
C MET A 14 -5.66 -25.27 -1.25
N SER A 15 -4.66 -26.04 -1.69
CA SER A 15 -3.32 -26.05 -1.06
C SER A 15 -2.62 -24.70 -1.17
N MET A 16 -2.75 -24.01 -2.32
CA MET A 16 -2.22 -22.66 -2.52
C MET A 16 -2.86 -21.66 -1.54
N TRP A 17 -4.19 -21.65 -1.41
CA TRP A 17 -4.89 -20.74 -0.49
C TRP A 17 -4.55 -21.02 0.97
N ARG A 18 -4.36 -22.28 1.35
CA ARG A 18 -3.85 -22.65 2.68
C ARG A 18 -2.45 -22.06 2.92
N GLY A 19 -1.53 -22.24 1.98
CA GLY A 19 -0.19 -21.66 2.08
C GLY A 19 -0.20 -20.12 2.12
N MET A 20 -1.07 -19.47 1.33
CA MET A 20 -1.27 -18.02 1.37
C MET A 20 -1.79 -17.55 2.73
N TYR A 21 -2.73 -18.28 3.32
CA TYR A 21 -3.25 -17.98 4.65
C TYR A 21 -2.17 -18.08 5.73
N GLU A 22 -1.39 -19.16 5.74
CA GLU A 22 -0.27 -19.35 6.67
C GLU A 22 0.78 -18.22 6.53
N CYS A 23 1.15 -17.88 5.29
CA CYS A 23 2.05 -16.76 5.02
C CYS A 23 1.51 -15.43 5.54
N HIS A 24 0.22 -15.13 5.30
CA HIS A 24 -0.39 -13.88 5.74
C HIS A 24 -0.58 -13.82 7.26
N GLN A 25 -0.78 -14.95 7.95
CA GLN A 25 -0.74 -15.00 9.41
C GLN A 25 0.63 -14.57 9.95
N VAL A 26 1.71 -15.12 9.38
CA VAL A 26 3.08 -14.74 9.77
C VAL A 26 3.33 -13.26 9.50
N GLN A 27 2.97 -12.76 8.31
CA GLN A 27 3.11 -11.35 7.96
C GLN A 27 2.30 -10.44 8.90
N THR A 28 1.06 -10.82 9.24
CA THR A 28 0.22 -10.10 10.20
C THR A 28 0.90 -10.01 11.56
N HIS A 29 1.46 -11.11 12.04
CA HIS A 29 2.18 -11.11 13.32
C HIS A 29 3.42 -10.21 13.29
N MET A 30 4.16 -10.19 12.18
CA MET A 30 5.31 -9.29 12.00
C MET A 30 4.88 -7.82 12.02
N VAL A 31 3.81 -7.44 11.31
CA VAL A 31 3.38 -6.04 11.26
C VAL A 31 2.73 -5.54 12.53
N GLN A 32 2.20 -6.42 13.39
CA GLN A 32 1.75 -6.05 14.73
C GLN A 32 2.87 -5.45 15.58
N GLN A 33 4.12 -5.89 15.36
CA GLN A 33 5.28 -5.32 16.06
C GLN A 33 5.55 -3.86 15.69
N LEU A 34 4.98 -3.37 14.58
CA LEU A 34 5.13 -1.98 14.14
C LEU A 34 4.44 -0.99 15.08
N GLU A 35 3.46 -1.44 15.90
CA GLU A 35 2.79 -0.60 16.90
C GLU A 35 3.79 0.08 17.85
N TYR A 36 4.90 -0.60 18.16
CA TYR A 36 5.94 -0.11 19.06
C TYR A 36 7.02 0.75 18.38
N LEU A 37 6.91 0.98 17.07
CA LEU A 37 7.88 1.82 16.36
C LEU A 37 7.83 3.26 16.86
N THR A 38 9.00 3.81 17.12
CA THR A 38 9.20 5.25 17.35
C THR A 38 10.01 5.80 16.19
N MET A 39 9.58 6.94 15.64
CA MET A 39 10.27 7.57 14.51
C MET A 39 11.19 8.69 14.99
N SER A 40 12.33 8.81 14.32
CA SER A 40 13.24 9.94 14.53
C SER A 40 12.57 11.25 14.12
N THR A 41 12.99 12.34 14.75
CA THR A 41 12.62 13.72 14.37
C THR A 41 13.46 14.25 13.22
N SER A 42 14.30 13.41 12.59
CA SER A 42 15.20 13.83 11.53
C SER A 42 14.44 14.13 10.22
N PRO A 43 14.88 15.14 9.43
CA PRO A 43 14.31 15.43 8.12
C PRO A 43 14.34 14.23 7.16
N THR A 44 13.46 14.25 6.17
CA THR A 44 13.41 13.21 5.13
C THR A 44 14.71 13.22 4.32
N SER A 45 15.31 12.05 4.14
CA SER A 45 16.53 11.86 3.35
C SER A 45 16.14 11.41 1.93
N ASN A 46 17.10 11.42 1.00
CA ASN A 46 16.85 10.86 -0.33
C ASN A 46 16.54 9.37 -0.27
N ASP A 47 17.18 8.62 0.63
CA ASP A 47 16.91 7.19 0.81
C ASP A 47 15.49 6.95 1.33
N HIS A 48 15.02 7.76 2.29
CA HIS A 48 13.63 7.71 2.76
C HIS A 48 12.63 7.96 1.63
N ARG A 49 12.90 8.94 0.76
CA ARG A 49 12.08 9.23 -0.43
C ARG A 49 12.08 8.08 -1.43
N GLN A 50 13.25 7.54 -1.73
CA GLN A 50 13.38 6.44 -2.68
C GLN A 50 12.67 5.19 -2.16
N ALA A 51 12.78 4.90 -0.86
CA ALA A 51 12.07 3.80 -0.22
C ALA A 51 10.55 3.98 -0.29
N ALA A 52 10.03 5.18 -0.02
CA ALA A 52 8.59 5.46 -0.11
C ALA A 52 8.05 5.33 -1.53
N LEU A 53 8.77 5.83 -2.54
CA LEU A 53 8.42 5.67 -3.95
C LEU A 53 8.46 4.21 -4.39
N GLN A 54 9.48 3.46 -3.99
CA GLN A 54 9.56 2.04 -4.31
C GLN A 54 8.42 1.26 -3.67
N LEU A 55 8.10 1.58 -2.41
CA LEU A 55 6.97 0.98 -1.71
C LEU A 55 5.65 1.26 -2.43
N GLU A 56 5.42 2.50 -2.88
CA GLU A 56 4.23 2.87 -3.66
C GLU A 56 4.10 2.00 -4.92
N ILE A 57 5.20 1.85 -5.69
CA ILE A 57 5.23 1.05 -6.92
C ILE A 57 4.93 -0.42 -6.63
N GLU A 58 5.54 -1.00 -5.58
CA GLU A 58 5.32 -2.41 -5.25
C GLU A 58 3.90 -2.68 -4.72
N VAL A 59 3.31 -1.75 -3.96
CA VAL A 59 1.93 -1.89 -3.49
C VAL A 59 0.93 -1.74 -4.64
N ASP A 60 1.18 -0.86 -5.62
CA ASP A 60 0.37 -0.76 -6.83
C ASP A 60 0.45 -2.03 -7.70
N ARG A 61 1.65 -2.59 -7.86
CA ARG A 61 1.85 -3.89 -8.50
C ARG A 61 1.12 -5.01 -7.77
N TRP A 62 1.19 -5.01 -6.44
CA TRP A 62 0.50 -5.99 -5.61
C TRP A 62 -1.02 -5.89 -5.78
N TYR A 63 -1.59 -4.68 -5.75
CA TYR A 63 -3.02 -4.45 -6.02
C TYR A 63 -3.44 -4.99 -7.39
N SER A 64 -2.67 -4.65 -8.43
CA SER A 64 -2.95 -5.10 -9.80
C SER A 64 -2.85 -6.62 -9.94
N ALA A 65 -1.81 -7.23 -9.36
CA ALA A 65 -1.61 -8.67 -9.36
C ALA A 65 -2.73 -9.40 -8.60
N PHE A 66 -3.16 -8.87 -7.45
CA PHE A 66 -4.27 -9.41 -6.67
C PHE A 66 -5.57 -9.40 -7.49
N CYS A 67 -5.94 -8.26 -8.07
CA CYS A 67 -7.14 -8.15 -8.89
C CYS A 67 -7.11 -9.11 -10.09
N SER A 68 -5.95 -9.22 -10.74
CA SER A 68 -5.74 -10.13 -11.87
C SER A 68 -5.87 -11.59 -11.46
N LEU A 69 -5.29 -11.99 -10.31
CA LEU A 69 -5.37 -13.34 -9.77
C LEU A 69 -6.82 -13.74 -9.51
N VAL A 70 -7.56 -12.92 -8.75
CA VAL A 70 -8.96 -13.19 -8.40
C VAL A 70 -9.82 -13.30 -9.67
N LYS A 71 -9.65 -12.36 -10.60
CA LYS A 71 -10.37 -12.37 -11.87
C LYS A 71 -10.06 -13.63 -12.67
N SER A 72 -8.79 -13.97 -12.84
CA SER A 72 -8.36 -15.14 -13.61
C SER A 72 -8.88 -16.44 -13.00
N GLN A 73 -8.88 -16.53 -11.67
CA GLN A 73 -9.42 -17.69 -10.96
C GLN A 73 -10.94 -17.82 -11.17
N ARG A 74 -11.67 -16.70 -11.12
CA ARG A 74 -13.11 -16.65 -11.41
C ARG A 74 -13.40 -17.05 -12.86
N ASP A 75 -12.77 -16.39 -13.82
CA ASP A 75 -12.93 -16.65 -15.25
C ASP A 75 -12.64 -18.12 -15.60
N TYR A 76 -11.61 -18.70 -14.97
CA TYR A 76 -11.29 -20.12 -15.13
C TYR A 76 -12.43 -21.03 -14.67
N VAL A 77 -12.96 -20.83 -13.45
CA VAL A 77 -14.01 -21.70 -12.91
C VAL A 77 -15.31 -21.55 -13.69
N TYR A 78 -15.65 -20.34 -14.13
CA TYR A 78 -16.79 -20.12 -15.01
C TYR A 78 -16.62 -20.83 -16.36
N SER A 79 -15.43 -20.73 -16.97
CA SER A 79 -15.14 -21.39 -18.25
C SER A 79 -15.20 -22.91 -18.11
N LEU A 80 -14.64 -23.47 -17.04
CA LEU A 80 -14.67 -24.90 -16.75
C LEU A 80 -16.10 -25.40 -16.54
N THR A 81 -16.88 -24.69 -15.71
CA THR A 81 -18.27 -25.06 -15.41
C THR A 81 -19.15 -24.98 -16.66
N GLY A 82 -19.01 -23.92 -17.46
CA GLY A 82 -19.72 -23.76 -18.72
C GLY A 82 -19.35 -24.83 -19.75
N TRP A 83 -18.05 -25.13 -19.88
CA TRP A 83 -17.57 -26.20 -20.77
C TRP A 83 -18.11 -27.57 -20.35
N LEU A 84 -18.11 -27.89 -19.06
CA LEU A 84 -18.68 -29.13 -18.55
C LEU A 84 -20.18 -29.22 -18.81
N ARG A 85 -20.93 -28.12 -18.57
CA ARG A 85 -22.37 -28.06 -18.86
C ARG A 85 -22.68 -28.42 -20.31
N LEU A 86 -21.96 -27.82 -21.26
CA LEU A 86 -22.15 -28.07 -22.69
C LEU A 86 -21.74 -29.50 -23.07
N SER A 87 -20.61 -29.99 -22.55
CA SER A 87 -20.12 -31.33 -22.83
C SER A 87 -21.08 -32.42 -22.32
N LEU A 88 -21.66 -32.21 -21.13
CA LEU A 88 -22.63 -33.12 -20.53
C LEU A 88 -23.98 -33.10 -21.27
N PHE A 89 -24.43 -31.93 -21.71
CA PHE A 89 -25.62 -31.79 -22.54
C PHE A 89 -25.48 -32.57 -23.85
N GLN A 90 -24.30 -32.54 -24.49
CA GLN A 90 -24.02 -33.32 -25.71
C GLN A 90 -23.98 -34.84 -25.44
N CYS A 91 -23.47 -35.27 -24.29
CA CYS A 91 -23.47 -36.69 -23.90
C CYS A 91 -24.87 -37.26 -23.61
N LEU A 92 -25.78 -36.47 -23.04
CA LEU A 92 -27.16 -36.90 -22.74
C LEU A 92 -27.96 -37.28 -24.00
N HIS A 93 -27.60 -36.72 -25.15
CA HIS A 93 -28.23 -37.02 -26.45
C HIS A 93 -27.70 -38.31 -27.11
N ASN A 94 -26.74 -39.00 -26.48
CA ASN A 94 -26.16 -40.25 -26.96
C ASN A 94 -26.46 -41.39 -25.93
N PRO A 95 -27.39 -42.33 -26.24
CA PRO A 95 -27.92 -43.29 -25.25
C PRO A 95 -26.90 -44.25 -24.61
N LEU A 96 -25.69 -44.34 -25.17
CA LEU A 96 -24.61 -45.24 -24.74
C LEU A 96 -23.72 -44.66 -23.61
N MET A 97 -23.87 -43.39 -23.23
CA MET A 97 -22.95 -42.70 -22.29
C MET A 97 -23.64 -42.16 -21.02
N LYS A 98 -24.69 -42.83 -20.55
CA LYS A 98 -25.32 -42.54 -19.24
C LYS A 98 -24.46 -43.09 -18.11
N ASP A 99 -23.48 -42.33 -17.66
CA ASP A 99 -22.71 -42.68 -16.45
C ASP A 99 -22.93 -41.63 -15.35
N ILE A 100 -23.09 -42.11 -14.12
CA ILE A 100 -23.37 -41.33 -12.89
C ILE A 100 -22.23 -40.31 -12.61
N GLN A 101 -21.01 -40.68 -13.00
CA GLN A 101 -19.77 -39.89 -12.84
C GLN A 101 -19.83 -38.50 -13.52
N ASN A 102 -20.64 -38.37 -14.56
CA ASN A 102 -20.83 -37.14 -15.32
C ASN A 102 -21.72 -36.12 -14.59
N SER A 103 -22.61 -36.57 -13.69
CA SER A 103 -23.45 -35.70 -12.86
C SER A 103 -22.68 -35.13 -11.66
N ASP A 104 -21.79 -35.94 -11.06
CA ASP A 104 -21.06 -35.57 -9.84
C ASP A 104 -19.95 -34.54 -10.08
N ILE A 105 -19.35 -34.54 -11.28
CA ILE A 105 -18.36 -33.51 -11.64
C ILE A 105 -19.03 -32.16 -11.91
N TYR A 106 -20.25 -32.18 -12.44
CA TYR A 106 -21.00 -30.96 -12.72
C TYR A 106 -21.45 -30.28 -11.43
N SER A 107 -22.03 -31.05 -10.51
CA SER A 107 -22.42 -30.53 -9.19
C SER A 107 -21.23 -29.97 -8.41
N LEU A 108 -20.06 -30.63 -8.48
CA LEU A 108 -18.83 -30.10 -7.91
C LEU A 108 -18.44 -28.74 -8.50
N CYS A 109 -18.53 -28.59 -9.82
CA CYS A 109 -18.22 -27.32 -10.49
C CYS A 109 -19.24 -26.23 -10.21
N GLU A 110 -20.53 -26.56 -10.06
CA GLU A 110 -21.56 -25.62 -9.63
C GLU A 110 -21.33 -25.13 -8.19
N GLU A 111 -21.06 -26.04 -7.25
CA GLU A 111 -20.70 -25.69 -5.88
C GLU A 111 -19.42 -24.85 -5.82
N TRP A 112 -18.45 -25.17 -6.68
CA TRP A 112 -17.24 -24.40 -6.78
C TRP A 112 -17.48 -22.98 -7.31
N GLN A 113 -18.29 -22.83 -8.35
CA GLN A 113 -18.64 -21.52 -8.88
C GLN A 113 -19.37 -20.67 -7.81
N LEU A 114 -20.33 -21.27 -7.09
CA LEU A 114 -21.02 -20.62 -5.97
C LEU A 114 -20.07 -20.21 -4.85
N ALA A 115 -19.08 -21.05 -4.53
CA ALA A 115 -18.07 -20.73 -3.53
C ALA A 115 -17.25 -19.50 -3.95
N ILE A 116 -16.79 -19.44 -5.20
CA ILE A 116 -16.06 -18.27 -5.72
C ILE A 116 -16.90 -17.00 -5.73
N ASP A 117 -18.19 -17.09 -6.05
CA ASP A 117 -19.08 -15.93 -6.10
C ASP A 117 -19.32 -15.30 -4.72
N ARG A 118 -19.13 -16.08 -3.64
CA ARG A 118 -19.27 -15.64 -2.25
C ARG A 118 -17.97 -15.09 -1.66
N ILE A 119 -16.83 -15.25 -2.32
CA ILE A 119 -15.53 -14.77 -1.83
C ILE A 119 -15.54 -13.22 -1.79
N PRO A 120 -15.15 -12.59 -0.66
CA PRO A 120 -15.23 -11.14 -0.48
C PRO A 120 -14.00 -10.40 -1.04
N ASP A 121 -13.68 -10.59 -2.32
CA ASP A 121 -12.47 -10.03 -2.95
C ASP A 121 -12.39 -8.50 -2.91
N LYS A 122 -13.55 -7.84 -3.00
CA LYS A 122 -13.64 -6.37 -2.94
C LYS A 122 -13.13 -5.78 -1.63
N VAL A 123 -13.38 -6.44 -0.51
CA VAL A 123 -12.94 -5.96 0.82
C VAL A 123 -11.42 -5.99 0.91
N ALA A 124 -10.80 -7.07 0.43
CA ALA A 124 -9.35 -7.21 0.39
C ALA A 124 -8.71 -6.21 -0.59
N SER A 125 -9.25 -6.07 -1.81
CA SER A 125 -8.71 -5.13 -2.80
C SER A 125 -8.80 -3.68 -2.34
N GLU A 126 -9.91 -3.28 -1.70
CA GLU A 126 -10.05 -1.93 -1.14
C GLU A 126 -9.11 -1.69 0.04
N GLY A 127 -8.79 -2.72 0.82
CA GLY A 127 -7.74 -2.65 1.85
C GLY A 127 -6.37 -2.30 1.25
N ILE A 128 -5.95 -3.00 0.19
CA ILE A 128 -4.68 -2.72 -0.50
C ILE A 128 -4.70 -1.31 -1.13
N LYS A 129 -5.80 -0.94 -1.77
CA LYS A 129 -5.96 0.37 -2.41
C LYS A 129 -5.96 1.53 -1.42
N THR A 130 -6.54 1.32 -0.23
CA THR A 130 -6.49 2.29 0.87
C THR A 130 -5.04 2.47 1.34
N LEU A 131 -4.29 1.38 1.54
CA LEU A 131 -2.87 1.45 1.88
C LEU A 131 -2.09 2.23 0.81
N LEU A 132 -2.32 1.93 -0.48
CA LEU A 132 -1.69 2.64 -1.60
C LEU A 132 -1.96 4.15 -1.54
N SER A 133 -3.19 4.55 -1.26
CA SER A 133 -3.59 5.95 -1.15
C SER A 133 -2.85 6.68 -0.02
N VAL A 134 -2.68 6.01 1.13
CA VAL A 134 -1.93 6.57 2.27
C VAL A 134 -0.43 6.65 1.97
N ILE A 135 0.15 5.66 1.28
CA ILE A 135 1.55 5.71 0.84
C ILE A 135 1.76 6.86 -0.15
N HIS A 136 0.86 7.02 -1.13
CA HIS A 136 0.91 8.13 -2.08
C HIS A 136 0.88 9.49 -1.36
N ALA A 137 0.01 9.65 -0.37
CA ALA A 137 -0.04 10.87 0.43
C ALA A 137 1.29 11.17 1.16
N VAL A 138 1.99 10.14 1.65
CA VAL A 138 3.34 10.29 2.23
C VAL A 138 4.34 10.75 1.17
N VAL A 139 4.34 10.15 -0.02
CA VAL A 139 5.23 10.53 -1.14
C VAL A 139 5.03 11.99 -1.55
N VAL A 140 3.77 12.43 -1.69
CA VAL A 140 3.43 13.83 -1.99
C VAL A 140 3.91 14.76 -0.88
N GLN A 141 3.67 14.39 0.38
CA GLN A 141 4.11 15.19 1.52
C GLN A 141 5.64 15.30 1.60
N GLN A 142 6.39 14.23 1.30
CA GLN A 142 7.85 14.27 1.22
C GLN A 142 8.36 15.22 0.12
N ALA A 143 7.64 15.32 -1.01
CA ALA A 143 7.98 16.27 -2.07
C ALA A 143 7.75 17.73 -1.63
N GLU A 144 6.66 18.00 -0.92
CA GLU A 144 6.39 19.33 -0.35
C GLU A 144 7.37 19.68 0.79
N GLU A 145 7.76 18.73 1.64
CA GLU A 145 8.83 18.91 2.64
C GLU A 145 10.14 19.34 1.96
N GLN A 146 10.53 18.67 0.87
CA GLN A 146 11.77 18.99 0.17
C GLN A 146 11.71 20.36 -0.53
N LYS A 147 10.55 20.74 -1.05
CA LYS A 147 10.32 22.09 -1.61
C LYS A 147 10.41 23.15 -0.52
N GLN A 148 9.85 22.89 0.65
CA GLN A 148 9.94 23.79 1.80
C GLN A 148 11.37 23.91 2.32
N LYS A 149 12.14 22.81 2.33
CA LYS A 149 13.57 22.84 2.64
C LYS A 149 14.34 23.78 1.72
N LYS A 150 14.14 23.67 0.39
CA LYS A 150 14.79 24.56 -0.59
C LYS A 150 14.46 26.04 -0.36
N ARG A 151 13.23 26.36 0.07
CA ARG A 151 12.83 27.73 0.42
C ARG A 151 13.54 28.23 1.69
N SER A 152 13.59 27.38 2.73
CA SER A 152 14.34 27.66 3.96
C SER A 152 15.82 27.92 3.67
N ASP A 153 16.47 27.04 2.92
CA ASP A 153 17.90 27.16 2.55
C ASP A 153 18.16 28.44 1.74
N ALA A 154 17.27 28.79 0.80
CA ALA A 154 17.39 30.01 0.01
C ALA A 154 17.21 31.28 0.85
N ALA A 155 16.23 31.29 1.77
CA ALA A 155 15.99 32.42 2.67
C ALA A 155 17.19 32.64 3.61
N PHE A 156 17.74 31.55 4.16
CA PHE A 156 18.92 31.58 5.01
C PHE A 156 20.15 32.09 4.25
N LYS A 157 20.39 31.62 3.03
CA LYS A 157 21.51 32.07 2.19
C LYS A 157 21.43 33.56 1.84
N ASP A 158 20.24 34.09 1.57
CA ASP A 158 20.03 35.53 1.34
C ASP A 158 20.30 36.35 2.60
N PHE A 159 19.81 35.88 3.75
CA PHE A 159 20.10 36.49 5.06
C PHE A 159 21.61 36.51 5.36
N GLU A 160 22.31 35.39 5.18
CA GLU A 160 23.75 35.27 5.43
C GLU A 160 24.55 36.23 4.54
N LYS A 161 24.23 36.27 3.24
CA LYS A 161 24.85 37.21 2.29
C LYS A 161 24.66 38.67 2.73
N LYS A 162 23.45 39.05 3.13
CA LYS A 162 23.16 40.43 3.56
C LYS A 162 23.79 40.78 4.90
N THR A 163 23.93 39.80 5.79
CA THR A 163 24.68 39.95 7.04
C THR A 163 26.16 40.22 6.78
N GLU A 164 26.78 39.51 5.82
CA GLU A 164 28.18 39.74 5.43
C GLU A 164 28.39 41.12 4.78
N GLU A 165 27.48 41.52 3.89
CA GLU A 165 27.48 42.85 3.27
C GLU A 165 27.36 43.98 4.32
N LEU A 166 26.55 43.76 5.36
CA LEU A 166 26.40 44.69 6.47
C LEU A 166 27.68 44.76 7.32
N ARG A 167 28.25 43.61 7.72
CA ARG A 167 29.50 43.55 8.51
C ARG A 167 30.65 44.25 7.78
N SER A 168 30.77 44.02 6.47
CA SER A 168 31.76 44.68 5.62
C SER A 168 31.56 46.21 5.59
N LEU A 169 30.30 46.66 5.53
CA LEU A 169 29.98 48.09 5.57
C LEU A 169 30.33 48.70 6.93
N GLU A 170 29.93 48.06 8.03
CA GLU A 170 30.20 48.55 9.38
C GLU A 170 31.69 48.66 9.68
N SER A 171 32.50 47.69 9.20
CA SER A 171 33.97 47.75 9.30
C SER A 171 34.56 48.96 8.56
N LYS A 172 34.02 49.30 7.39
CA LYS A 172 34.47 50.46 6.59
C LYS A 172 34.10 51.81 7.21
N TYR A 173 33.00 51.87 7.98
CA TYR A 173 32.51 53.08 8.67
C TYR A 173 32.88 53.10 10.16
N GLY A 174 34.02 52.50 10.54
CA GLY A 174 34.46 52.32 11.94
C GLY A 174 34.40 53.58 12.84
N PRO A 175 34.66 53.44 14.16
CA PRO A 175 34.28 54.39 15.23
C PRO A 175 34.85 55.83 15.13
N TYR A 176 35.62 56.15 14.09
CA TYR A 176 36.34 57.43 13.91
C TYR A 176 35.66 58.45 12.98
N SER A 177 34.46 58.21 12.44
CA SER A 177 33.76 59.18 11.56
C SER A 177 32.89 60.23 12.28
N ALA A 178 33.05 60.39 13.59
CA ALA A 178 32.15 61.21 14.42
C ALA A 178 32.53 62.70 14.57
N GLU A 179 33.64 63.16 14.00
CA GLU A 179 34.09 64.56 14.19
C GLU A 179 34.12 65.31 12.85
N GLY A 180 32.98 65.90 12.50
CA GLY A 180 32.85 66.74 11.31
C GLY A 180 31.42 67.26 11.17
N TYR A 181 31.18 68.43 11.77
CA TYR A 181 29.94 69.20 11.76
C TYR A 181 29.27 69.25 10.37
N GLY A 182 27.99 68.90 10.30
CA GLY A 182 27.20 68.94 9.06
C GLY A 182 25.85 68.20 9.13
N GLU A 183 24.92 68.79 9.90
CA GLU A 183 23.46 68.84 9.68
C GLU A 183 22.72 67.67 8.96
N MET A 184 22.04 66.86 9.78
CA MET A 184 20.60 66.57 9.69
C MET A 184 20.00 65.66 8.60
N THR A 185 20.78 65.01 7.71
CA THR A 185 20.18 64.04 6.74
C THR A 185 20.80 62.65 6.72
N ARG A 186 21.71 62.34 7.65
CA ARG A 186 22.37 61.02 7.77
C ARG A 186 21.65 60.11 8.78
N LYS A 187 20.35 59.86 8.62
CA LYS A 187 19.79 58.59 9.13
C LYS A 187 20.49 57.50 8.32
N THR A 188 21.49 56.90 8.95
CA THR A 188 22.67 56.33 8.27
C THR A 188 22.29 55.17 7.33
N PRO A 189 22.90 55.07 6.14
CA PRO A 189 22.76 53.90 5.25
C PRO A 189 22.97 52.54 5.95
N VAL A 190 23.71 52.55 7.07
CA VAL A 190 23.91 51.41 7.97
C VAL A 190 22.63 51.03 8.72
N ALA A 191 21.86 51.99 9.24
CA ALA A 191 20.60 51.72 9.95
C ALA A 191 19.53 51.11 9.02
N GLU A 192 19.43 51.60 7.78
CA GLU A 192 18.52 51.01 6.77
C GLU A 192 18.96 49.58 6.40
N LYS A 193 20.26 49.34 6.20
CA LYS A 193 20.77 47.98 5.97
C LYS A 193 20.56 47.05 7.16
N ARG A 194 20.71 47.53 8.40
CA ARG A 194 20.39 46.76 9.62
C ARG A 194 18.93 46.33 9.64
N ALA A 195 18.00 47.26 9.37
CA ALA A 195 16.58 46.94 9.29
C ALA A 195 16.28 45.88 8.21
N LYS A 196 16.96 45.97 7.05
CA LYS A 196 16.83 44.97 5.99
C LYS A 196 17.36 43.59 6.39
N VAL A 197 18.51 43.53 7.07
CA VAL A 197 19.07 42.27 7.58
C VAL A 197 18.13 41.64 8.61
N GLU A 198 17.56 42.43 9.51
CA GLU A 198 16.61 41.95 10.51
C GLU A 198 15.32 41.41 9.85
N ALA A 199 14.78 42.10 8.84
CA ALA A 199 13.64 41.60 8.08
C ALA A 199 13.94 40.26 7.37
N LEU A 200 15.15 40.10 6.84
CA LEU A 200 15.60 38.85 6.21
C LEU A 200 15.82 37.73 7.23
N ARG A 201 16.30 38.07 8.43
CA ARG A 201 16.42 37.14 9.56
C ARG A 201 15.05 36.59 9.95
N SER A 202 14.09 37.47 10.20
CA SER A 202 12.70 37.08 10.52
C SER A 202 12.14 36.15 9.44
N ARG A 203 12.33 36.48 8.16
CA ARG A 203 11.89 35.63 7.05
C ARG A 203 12.59 34.27 7.03
N ALA A 204 13.89 34.21 7.31
CA ALA A 204 14.64 32.95 7.35
C ALA A 204 14.18 32.06 8.52
N ASP A 205 13.93 32.66 9.69
CA ASP A 205 13.39 31.96 10.85
C ASP A 205 11.97 31.43 10.57
N ASP A 206 11.10 32.22 9.93
CA ASP A 206 9.76 31.78 9.53
C ASP A 206 9.78 30.58 8.57
N GLU A 207 10.63 30.63 7.52
CA GLU A 207 10.76 29.54 6.56
C GLU A 207 11.37 28.27 7.17
N LYS A 208 12.27 28.42 8.14
CA LYS A 208 12.82 27.32 8.93
C LYS A 208 11.74 26.64 9.77
N THR A 209 10.93 27.42 10.51
CA THR A 209 9.81 26.86 11.30
C THR A 209 8.79 26.14 10.40
N LYS A 210 8.49 26.65 9.21
CA LYS A 210 7.65 25.95 8.23
C LYS A 210 8.26 24.63 7.77
N HIS A 211 9.58 24.58 7.56
CA HIS A 211 10.27 23.34 7.21
C HIS A 211 10.20 22.30 8.35
N GLU A 212 10.50 22.71 9.58
CA GLU A 212 10.42 21.85 10.77
C GLU A 212 9.00 21.29 10.98
N LYS A 213 7.97 22.12 10.81
CA LYS A 213 6.58 21.67 10.85
C LYS A 213 6.29 20.64 9.75
N SER A 214 6.77 20.88 8.54
CA SER A 214 6.57 19.96 7.40
C SER A 214 7.23 18.60 7.66
N VAL A 215 8.45 18.58 8.22
CA VAL A 215 9.13 17.35 8.69
C VAL A 215 8.26 16.60 9.70
N GLY A 216 7.72 17.31 10.69
CA GLY A 216 6.84 16.71 11.70
C GLY A 216 5.60 16.04 11.08
N VAL A 217 4.96 16.69 10.12
CA VAL A 217 3.81 16.13 9.38
C VAL A 217 4.21 14.87 8.60
N THR A 218 5.32 14.91 7.85
CA THR A 218 5.82 13.75 7.10
C THR A 218 6.06 12.56 8.02
N ARG A 219 6.68 12.80 9.19
CA ARG A 219 6.98 11.74 10.17
C ARG A 219 5.72 11.14 10.77
N ALA A 220 4.76 11.98 11.17
CA ALA A 220 3.48 11.52 11.69
C ALA A 220 2.72 10.66 10.66
N MET A 221 2.65 11.11 9.40
CA MET A 221 1.99 10.35 8.33
C MET A 221 2.69 9.01 8.06
N THR A 222 4.03 9.01 8.00
CA THR A 222 4.81 7.78 7.78
C THR A 222 4.60 6.80 8.92
N LEU A 223 4.64 7.27 10.17
CA LEU A 223 4.45 6.43 11.35
C LEU A 223 3.02 5.86 11.40
N ASN A 224 2.00 6.69 11.14
CA ASN A 224 0.62 6.23 11.10
C ASN A 224 0.39 5.16 10.02
N ASN A 225 1.01 5.32 8.85
CA ASN A 225 0.98 4.30 7.80
C ASN A 225 1.61 2.97 8.28
N LEU A 226 2.78 3.02 8.92
CA LEU A 226 3.45 1.84 9.50
C LEU A 226 2.62 1.17 10.60
N GLN A 227 2.07 1.95 11.54
CA GLN A 227 1.38 1.43 12.71
C GLN A 227 -0.06 0.99 12.45
N THR A 228 -0.74 1.59 11.47
CA THR A 228 -2.17 1.31 11.23
C THR A 228 -2.44 0.83 9.81
N GLY A 229 -1.76 1.38 8.80
CA GLY A 229 -1.99 1.02 7.41
C GLY A 229 -1.62 -0.44 7.12
N PHE A 230 -0.40 -0.81 7.48
CA PHE A 230 0.10 -2.17 7.25
C PHE A 230 -0.67 -3.24 8.06
N PRO A 231 -0.89 -3.12 9.37
CA PRO A 231 -1.69 -4.10 10.12
C PRO A 231 -3.09 -4.30 9.54
N ASN A 232 -3.77 -3.22 9.17
CA ASN A 232 -5.12 -3.30 8.61
C ASN A 232 -5.14 -4.07 7.29
N VAL A 233 -4.20 -3.81 6.36
CA VAL A 233 -4.19 -4.54 5.08
C VAL A 233 -3.85 -6.01 5.27
N PHE A 234 -2.89 -6.35 6.13
CA PHE A 234 -2.49 -7.75 6.33
C PHE A 234 -3.56 -8.54 7.07
N GLN A 235 -4.29 -7.91 8.00
CA GLN A 235 -5.47 -8.50 8.61
C GLN A 235 -6.57 -8.77 7.57
N ALA A 236 -6.85 -7.82 6.68
CA ALA A 236 -7.81 -8.01 5.59
C ALA A 236 -7.40 -9.16 4.65
N MET A 237 -6.12 -9.24 4.29
CA MET A 237 -5.58 -10.29 3.44
C MET A 237 -5.58 -11.67 4.11
N THR A 238 -5.30 -11.73 5.41
CA THR A 238 -5.38 -12.96 6.20
C THR A 238 -6.83 -13.45 6.27
N GLY A 239 -7.78 -12.57 6.57
CA GLY A 239 -9.20 -12.90 6.59
C GLY A 239 -9.69 -13.39 5.23
N PHE A 240 -9.30 -12.70 4.16
CA PHE A 240 -9.61 -13.10 2.80
C PHE A 240 -9.04 -14.48 2.44
N ALA A 241 -7.77 -14.73 2.75
CA ALA A 241 -7.14 -16.02 2.49
C ALA A 241 -7.78 -17.16 3.29
N SER A 242 -8.22 -16.90 4.53
CA SER A 242 -9.00 -17.85 5.35
C SER A 242 -10.31 -18.22 4.66
N VAL A 243 -11.08 -17.22 4.23
CA VAL A 243 -12.37 -17.43 3.56
C VAL A 243 -12.18 -18.21 2.26
N CYS A 244 -11.15 -17.90 1.47
CA CYS A 244 -10.81 -18.69 0.30
C CYS A 244 -10.50 -20.14 0.70
N MET A 245 -9.54 -20.35 1.60
CA MET A 245 -9.15 -21.69 2.07
C MET A 245 -10.36 -22.53 2.51
N GLU A 246 -11.22 -21.97 3.38
CA GLU A 246 -12.43 -22.62 3.88
C GLU A 246 -13.42 -22.95 2.75
N ALA A 247 -13.61 -22.02 1.81
CA ALA A 247 -14.48 -22.22 0.65
C ALA A 247 -13.99 -23.37 -0.24
N PHE A 248 -12.69 -23.40 -0.58
CA PHE A 248 -12.10 -24.49 -1.38
C PHE A 248 -12.11 -25.82 -0.61
N GLU A 249 -11.84 -25.83 0.69
CA GLU A 249 -11.92 -27.04 1.51
C GLU A 249 -13.34 -27.59 1.60
N SER A 250 -14.35 -26.73 1.73
CA SER A 250 -15.76 -27.13 1.73
C SER A 250 -16.14 -27.83 0.42
N VAL A 251 -15.76 -27.27 -0.72
CA VAL A 251 -16.00 -27.86 -2.05
C VAL A 251 -15.25 -29.19 -2.20
N TYR A 252 -14.03 -29.32 -1.68
CA TYR A 252 -13.29 -30.58 -1.68
C TYR A 252 -14.01 -31.67 -0.85
N ASN A 253 -14.51 -31.29 0.32
CA ASN A 253 -15.16 -32.20 1.26
C ASN A 253 -16.57 -32.61 0.80
N PHE A 254 -17.29 -31.72 0.11
CA PHE A 254 -18.56 -32.03 -0.55
C PHE A 254 -18.42 -33.28 -1.42
N LYS A 255 -17.37 -33.33 -2.25
CA LYS A 255 -17.06 -34.49 -3.09
C LYS A 255 -16.85 -35.78 -2.29
N ARG A 256 -15.98 -35.74 -1.27
CA ARG A 256 -15.71 -36.92 -0.41
C ARG A 256 -16.93 -37.42 0.34
N SER A 257 -17.90 -36.56 0.63
CA SER A 257 -19.15 -36.96 1.29
C SER A 257 -20.11 -37.61 0.31
N SER A 258 -20.20 -37.11 -0.93
CA SER A 258 -20.99 -37.70 -2.01
C SER A 258 -20.49 -39.09 -2.39
N ASP A 259 -19.17 -39.26 -2.56
CA ASP A 259 -18.54 -40.55 -2.89
C ASP A 259 -18.83 -41.62 -1.81
N ARG A 260 -18.70 -41.25 -0.53
CA ARG A 260 -18.98 -42.17 0.60
C ARG A 260 -20.45 -42.56 0.71
N ALA A 261 -21.37 -41.64 0.40
CA ALA A 261 -22.81 -41.93 0.41
C ALA A 261 -23.22 -42.85 -0.75
N LEU A 262 -22.58 -42.71 -1.92
CA LEU A 262 -22.77 -43.60 -3.07
C LEU A 262 -22.23 -45.01 -2.80
N ASP A 263 -21.05 -45.12 -2.19
CA ASP A 263 -20.47 -46.43 -1.83
C ASP A 263 -21.31 -47.16 -0.78
N MET A 264 -21.84 -46.46 0.24
CA MET A 264 -22.77 -47.06 1.21
C MET A 264 -24.06 -47.57 0.55
N LYS A 265 -24.62 -46.83 -0.40
CA LYS A 265 -25.81 -47.29 -1.14
C LYS A 265 -25.53 -48.54 -1.96
N ARG A 266 -24.36 -48.64 -2.61
CA ARG A 266 -23.95 -49.82 -3.38
C ARG A 266 -23.71 -51.07 -2.52
N LEU A 267 -23.32 -50.90 -1.26
CA LEU A 267 -23.13 -52.01 -0.32
C LEU A 267 -24.45 -52.52 0.28
N LEU A 268 -25.55 -51.76 0.15
CA LEU A 268 -26.87 -52.07 0.70
C LEU A 268 -27.89 -52.58 -0.35
N THR A 269 -27.50 -52.66 -1.62
CA THR A 269 -28.28 -53.22 -2.75
C THR A 269 -27.57 -54.41 -3.35
#